data_AF-A0A947Z7Z2-F1
#
_entry.id   AF-A0A947Z7Z2-F1
#
_cell.length_a   1.000
_cell.length_b   1.000
_cell.length_c   1.000
_cell.angle_alpha   90.00
_cell.angle_beta   90.00
_cell.angle_gamma   90.00
#
_symmetry.space_group_name_H-M   'P 1'
#
loop_
_entity.id
_entity.type
_entity.pdbx_description
1 polymer ?
#
loop_
_entity_poly.entity_id
_entity_poly.type
_entity_poly.pdbx_seq_one_letter_code
_entity_poly.pdbx_strand_id
1 'polypeptide(L)'
;FVGKSGNLIVPGFGPNVVLGEIVTTLALPPTTPSPMDTCGECKLCVDACPTGAIMGDGFINTRKCLSYFTTEARENPPDSAALAFGGRLFGCEECVAACPHKRPMEPLGENPLPMERYYQLPQLPARSTFRGTALSRLGYTKIMVNLCYSLTARSDSPALALLHELAEHSSAAISAAARHALRLKSR
;
A
#
# COMPACT_ATOMS: atom_id res chain seq x y z
N PHE A 1 14.87 -12.81 -10.30
CA PHE A 1 15.43 -13.12 -8.97
C PHE A 1 14.58 -12.48 -7.91
N VAL A 2 14.64 -12.97 -6.69
CA VAL A 2 14.03 -12.25 -5.57
C VAL A 2 14.96 -11.10 -5.18
N GLY A 3 14.47 -9.88 -5.27
CA GLY A 3 15.22 -8.69 -4.86
C GLY A 3 15.24 -8.53 -3.34
N LYS A 4 16.09 -7.62 -2.83
CA LYS A 4 16.15 -7.29 -1.39
C LYS A 4 14.82 -6.75 -0.83
N SER A 5 13.94 -6.24 -1.71
CA SER A 5 12.58 -5.81 -1.37
C SER A 5 11.57 -6.95 -1.22
N GLY A 6 11.96 -8.20 -1.48
CA GLY A 6 11.08 -9.38 -1.49
C GLY A 6 10.31 -9.58 -2.81
N ASN A 7 10.33 -8.62 -3.73
CA ASN A 7 9.67 -8.74 -5.03
C ASN A 7 10.46 -9.63 -6.00
N LEU A 8 9.75 -10.34 -6.88
CA LEU A 8 10.36 -11.00 -8.03
C LEU A 8 10.74 -9.94 -9.07
N ILE A 9 12.02 -9.88 -9.42
CA ILE A 9 12.56 -9.07 -10.50
C ILE A 9 12.66 -9.93 -11.75
N VAL A 10 11.87 -9.58 -12.77
CA VAL A 10 11.85 -10.28 -14.06
C VAL A 10 12.69 -9.50 -15.06
N PRO A 11 13.69 -10.09 -15.72
CA PRO A 11 14.45 -9.43 -16.78
C PRO A 11 13.54 -8.81 -17.84
N GLY A 12 13.80 -7.57 -18.23
CA GLY A 12 12.98 -6.81 -19.18
C GLY A 12 11.75 -6.11 -18.58
N PHE A 13 11.12 -6.67 -17.54
CA PHE A 13 9.88 -6.14 -16.92
C PHE A 13 10.10 -5.49 -15.55
N GLY A 14 11.16 -5.88 -14.84
CA GLY A 14 11.45 -5.39 -13.49
C GLY A 14 10.55 -6.00 -12.42
N PRO A 15 10.30 -5.28 -11.30
CA PRO A 15 9.43 -5.72 -10.21
C PRO A 15 7.92 -5.60 -10.49
N ASN A 16 7.51 -4.93 -11.57
CA ASN A 16 6.11 -4.64 -11.86
C ASN A 16 5.44 -5.78 -12.63
N VAL A 17 5.35 -6.95 -12.01
CA VAL A 17 4.72 -8.13 -12.59
C VAL A 17 3.67 -8.69 -11.65
N VAL A 18 2.59 -9.22 -12.21
CA VAL A 18 1.61 -10.03 -11.47
C VAL A 18 1.99 -11.48 -11.63
N LEU A 19 2.03 -12.21 -10.52
CA LEU A 19 2.30 -13.65 -10.51
C LEU A 19 0.98 -14.42 -10.51
N GLY A 20 0.95 -15.50 -11.27
CA GLY A 20 -0.13 -16.47 -11.28
C GLY A 20 0.44 -17.86 -11.46
N GLU A 21 -0.23 -18.86 -10.90
CA GLU A 21 0.15 -20.25 -11.00
C GLU A 21 -1.07 -21.12 -11.36
N ILE A 22 -0.82 -22.20 -12.10
CA ILE A 22 -1.82 -23.22 -12.42
C ILE A 22 -1.30 -24.54 -11.90
N VAL A 23 -1.99 -25.09 -10.89
CA VAL A 23 -1.69 -26.43 -10.38
C VAL A 23 -2.33 -27.45 -11.32
N THR A 24 -1.54 -28.40 -11.81
CA THR A 24 -1.98 -29.40 -12.78
C THR A 24 -1.40 -30.78 -12.45
N THR A 25 -2.09 -31.83 -12.88
CA THR A 25 -1.61 -33.21 -12.84
C THR A 25 -0.78 -33.59 -14.07
N LEU A 26 -0.73 -32.71 -15.08
CA LEU A 26 0.08 -32.92 -16.28
C LEU A 26 1.56 -32.98 -15.92
N ALA A 27 2.25 -34.04 -16.35
CA ALA A 27 3.68 -34.18 -16.17
C ALA A 27 4.44 -33.24 -17.12
N LEU A 28 4.82 -32.06 -16.61
CA LEU A 28 5.63 -31.08 -17.32
C LEU A 28 7.09 -31.16 -16.84
N PRO A 29 8.08 -31.13 -17.74
CA PRO A 29 9.48 -31.03 -17.31
C PRO A 29 9.72 -29.70 -16.58
N PRO A 30 10.46 -29.69 -15.45
CA PRO A 30 10.75 -28.47 -14.73
C PRO A 30 11.69 -27.57 -15.55
N THR A 31 11.52 -26.26 -15.42
CA THR A 31 12.46 -25.28 -15.96
C THR A 31 13.65 -25.09 -15.02
N THR A 32 14.81 -24.75 -15.58
CA THR A 32 15.95 -24.31 -14.78
C THR A 32 15.73 -22.86 -14.33
N PRO A 33 16.04 -22.52 -13.06
CA PRO A 33 16.07 -21.12 -12.64
C PRO A 33 16.98 -20.31 -13.55
N SER A 34 16.57 -19.09 -13.90
CA SER A 34 17.41 -18.18 -14.68
C SER A 34 18.75 -17.94 -13.94
N PRO A 35 19.89 -17.87 -14.64
CA PRO A 35 21.14 -17.37 -14.06
C PRO A 35 20.95 -15.87 -13.84
N MET A 36 20.63 -15.47 -12.62
CA MET A 36 20.12 -14.12 -12.36
C MET A 36 21.23 -13.16 -11.95
N ASP A 37 21.15 -11.93 -12.47
CA ASP A 37 21.67 -10.75 -11.77
C ASP A 37 21.11 -10.73 -10.35
N THR A 38 21.94 -10.37 -9.38
CA THR A 38 21.48 -10.14 -8.00
C THR A 38 21.39 -8.64 -7.75
N CYS A 39 20.80 -8.24 -6.63
CA CYS A 39 20.88 -6.83 -6.22
C CYS A 39 22.33 -6.35 -5.99
N GLY A 40 23.31 -7.25 -5.86
CA GLY A 40 24.67 -6.91 -5.43
C GLY A 40 24.65 -6.07 -4.16
N GLU A 41 25.43 -4.98 -4.17
CA GLU A 41 25.50 -4.02 -3.07
C GLU A 41 24.35 -3.01 -3.02
N CYS A 42 23.43 -3.00 -3.98
CA CYS A 42 22.32 -2.05 -4.03
C CYS A 42 21.44 -2.13 -2.76
N LYS A 43 21.09 -0.98 -2.18
CA LYS A 43 20.20 -0.85 -1.00
C LYS A 43 19.07 0.18 -1.18
N LEU A 44 18.86 0.70 -2.39
CA LEU A 44 17.90 1.77 -2.66
C LEU A 44 16.47 1.49 -2.14
N CYS A 45 15.99 0.26 -2.27
CA CYS A 45 14.67 -0.12 -1.75
C CYS A 45 14.59 -0.18 -0.21
N VAL A 46 15.71 -0.46 0.46
CA VAL A 46 15.84 -0.42 1.92
C VAL A 46 15.79 1.03 2.38
N ASP A 47 16.61 1.87 1.75
CA ASP A 47 16.75 3.29 2.10
C ASP A 47 15.47 4.09 1.81
N ALA A 48 14.76 3.75 0.73
CA ALA A 48 13.51 4.41 0.35
C ALA A 48 12.30 3.98 1.19
N CYS A 49 12.38 2.90 1.98
CA CYS A 49 11.22 2.40 2.71
C CYS A 49 10.82 3.38 3.83
N PRO A 50 9.61 4.00 3.79
CA PRO A 50 9.26 5.09 4.72
C PRO A 50 9.24 4.68 6.19
N THR A 51 9.09 3.39 6.46
CA THR A 51 8.97 2.83 7.81
C THR A 51 10.12 1.88 8.15
N GLY A 52 11.10 1.69 7.25
CA GLY A 52 12.18 0.71 7.44
C GLY A 52 11.66 -0.73 7.54
N ALA A 53 10.65 -1.08 6.74
CA ALA A 53 10.08 -2.44 6.70
C ALA A 53 10.91 -3.44 5.89
N ILE A 54 11.72 -2.97 4.93
CA ILE A 54 12.58 -3.82 4.10
C ILE A 54 13.87 -4.14 4.86
N MET A 55 14.16 -5.41 5.12
CA MET A 55 15.30 -5.83 5.94
C MET A 55 16.61 -6.00 5.15
N GLY A 56 16.53 -6.00 3.81
CA GLY A 56 17.69 -6.03 2.92
C GLY A 56 18.18 -7.43 2.54
N ASP A 57 17.49 -8.47 3.00
CA ASP A 57 17.77 -9.90 2.78
C ASP A 57 16.62 -10.60 2.04
N GLY A 58 15.69 -9.84 1.47
CA GLY A 58 14.48 -10.35 0.81
C GLY A 58 13.29 -10.53 1.76
N PHE A 59 13.47 -10.35 3.08
CA PHE A 59 12.38 -10.39 4.03
C PHE A 59 11.82 -8.99 4.35
N ILE A 60 10.53 -8.97 4.68
CA ILE A 60 9.76 -7.75 4.99
C ILE A 60 9.19 -7.88 6.39
N ASN A 61 9.43 -6.87 7.24
CA ASN A 61 8.73 -6.75 8.51
C ASN A 61 7.33 -6.18 8.28
N THR A 62 6.33 -7.07 8.21
CA THR A 62 4.93 -6.69 7.96
C THR A 62 4.36 -5.77 9.03
N ARG A 63 4.84 -5.84 10.28
CA ARG A 63 4.43 -4.93 11.37
C ARG A 63 4.85 -3.47 11.14
N LYS A 64 5.65 -3.20 10.10
CA LYS A 64 6.04 -1.86 9.66
C LYS A 64 5.58 -1.56 8.23
N CYS A 65 5.21 -2.57 7.43
CA CYS A 65 4.96 -2.39 6.01
C CYS A 65 3.65 -1.64 5.74
N LEU A 66 3.74 -0.49 5.08
CA LEU A 66 2.56 0.31 4.72
C LEU A 66 1.63 -0.42 3.74
N SER A 67 2.18 -1.25 2.84
CA SER A 67 1.36 -2.07 1.95
C SER A 67 0.53 -3.06 2.76
N TYR A 68 1.12 -3.74 3.75
CA TYR A 68 0.38 -4.62 4.66
C TYR A 68 -0.72 -3.86 5.43
N PHE A 69 -0.41 -2.70 6.00
CA PHE A 69 -1.39 -1.91 6.75
C PHE A 69 -2.52 -1.37 5.91
N THR A 70 -2.28 -0.99 4.66
CA THR A 70 -3.32 -0.48 3.76
C THR A 70 -4.13 -1.58 3.09
N THR A 71 -3.67 -2.84 3.12
CA THR A 71 -4.32 -3.93 2.36
C THR A 71 -4.86 -5.07 3.24
N GLU A 72 -4.03 -5.68 4.08
CA GLU A 72 -4.36 -6.93 4.79
C GLU A 72 -4.62 -6.75 6.28
N ALA A 73 -3.96 -5.78 6.92
CA ALA A 73 -4.01 -5.62 8.37
C ALA A 73 -5.45 -5.37 8.86
N ARG A 74 -5.83 -5.98 9.97
CA ARG A 74 -7.13 -5.73 10.63
C ARG A 74 -6.98 -4.76 11.80
N GLU A 75 -5.79 -4.73 12.36
CA GLU A 75 -5.32 -3.83 13.39
C GLU A 75 -4.95 -2.44 12.84
N ASN A 76 -4.98 -1.45 13.73
CA ASN A 76 -4.49 -0.12 13.42
C ASN A 76 -2.95 -0.12 13.36
N PRO A 77 -2.35 0.68 12.46
CA PRO A 77 -0.91 0.86 12.42
C PRO A 77 -0.39 1.53 13.70
N PRO A 78 0.87 1.24 14.11
CA PRO A 78 1.56 2.04 15.12
C PRO A 78 1.76 3.48 14.64
N ASP A 79 1.94 4.43 15.55
CA ASP A 79 2.09 5.87 15.28
C ASP A 79 3.06 6.18 14.12
N SER A 80 4.22 5.51 14.10
CA SER A 80 5.24 5.72 13.07
C SER A 80 4.77 5.30 11.66
N ALA A 81 4.06 4.17 11.56
CA ALA A 81 3.49 3.74 10.30
C ALA A 81 2.30 4.64 9.91
N ALA A 82 1.43 4.99 10.87
CA ALA A 82 0.28 5.86 10.65
C ALA A 82 0.66 7.22 10.03
N LEU A 83 1.70 7.87 10.58
CA LEU A 83 2.24 9.12 10.04
C LEU A 83 2.89 8.95 8.66
N ALA A 84 3.44 7.77 8.38
CA ALA A 84 4.08 7.46 7.10
C ALA A 84 3.09 7.10 5.98
N PHE A 85 1.77 7.03 6.23
CA PHE A 85 0.79 6.75 5.17
C PHE A 85 0.91 7.74 4.01
N GLY A 86 1.23 9.01 4.27
CA GLY A 86 1.63 9.96 3.22
C GLY A 86 0.61 10.11 2.09
N GLY A 87 -0.69 10.15 2.42
CA GLY A 87 -1.77 10.23 1.43
C GLY A 87 -2.12 8.90 0.74
N ARG A 88 -1.47 7.77 1.08
CA ARG A 88 -1.78 6.47 0.47
C ARG A 88 -3.06 5.89 1.04
N LEU A 89 -4.00 5.58 0.15
CA LEU A 89 -5.23 4.85 0.51
C LEU A 89 -5.07 3.33 0.34
N PHE A 90 -4.19 2.88 -0.55
CA PHE A 90 -4.00 1.48 -0.89
C PHE A 90 -2.57 1.21 -1.36
N GLY A 91 -1.99 0.13 -0.84
CA GLY A 91 -0.64 -0.28 -1.19
C GLY A 91 0.44 0.71 -0.73
N CYS A 92 1.68 0.37 -1.06
CA CYS A 92 2.83 1.25 -0.97
C CYS A 92 3.87 0.77 -1.98
N GLU A 93 4.31 1.67 -2.87
CA GLU A 93 5.18 1.33 -3.98
C GLU A 93 6.60 1.90 -3.85
N GLU A 94 6.97 2.50 -2.72
CA GLU A 94 8.28 3.18 -2.57
C GLU A 94 9.46 2.25 -2.86
N CYS A 95 9.43 1.02 -2.36
CA CYS A 95 10.49 0.04 -2.59
C CYS A 95 10.54 -0.47 -4.05
N VAL A 96 9.41 -0.41 -4.75
CA VAL A 96 9.30 -0.74 -6.18
C VAL A 96 9.79 0.45 -7.02
N ALA A 97 9.36 1.66 -6.68
CA ALA A 97 9.72 2.91 -7.34
C ALA A 97 11.23 3.19 -7.29
N ALA A 98 11.88 2.90 -6.16
CA ALA A 98 13.32 3.06 -5.98
C ALA A 98 14.16 1.95 -6.66
N CYS A 99 13.54 0.89 -7.17
CA CYS A 99 14.28 -0.23 -7.74
C CYS A 99 14.92 0.15 -9.09
N PRO A 100 16.24 -0.03 -9.29
CA PRO A 100 16.90 0.32 -10.55
C PRO A 100 16.47 -0.57 -11.72
N HIS A 101 15.88 -1.73 -11.44
CA HIS A 101 15.31 -2.60 -12.47
C HIS A 101 13.88 -2.21 -12.86
N LYS A 102 13.25 -1.24 -12.18
CA LYS A 102 11.92 -0.74 -12.56
C LYS A 102 12.00 -0.14 -13.95
N ARG A 103 11.11 -0.60 -14.83
CA ARG A 103 10.92 -0.01 -16.15
C ARG A 103 9.73 0.95 -16.12
N PRO A 104 9.76 2.01 -16.93
CA PRO A 104 8.57 2.81 -17.21
C PRO A 104 7.45 1.89 -17.71
N MET A 105 6.24 2.15 -17.25
CA MET A 105 5.03 1.48 -17.74
C MET A 105 4.00 2.54 -18.03
N GLU A 106 3.28 2.36 -19.13
CA GLU A 106 2.08 3.14 -19.39
C GLU A 106 1.00 2.79 -18.37
N PRO A 107 0.30 3.78 -17.79
CA PRO A 107 -0.84 3.51 -16.93
C PRO A 107 -1.90 2.68 -17.66
N LEU A 108 -2.39 1.62 -17.02
CA LEU A 108 -3.47 0.78 -17.56
C LEU A 108 -4.88 1.42 -17.42
N GLY A 109 -4.95 2.69 -17.02
CA GLY A 109 -6.18 3.44 -16.81
C GLY A 109 -5.97 4.64 -15.91
N GLU A 110 -7.04 5.41 -15.69
CA GLU A 110 -7.05 6.55 -14.78
C GLU A 110 -7.13 6.08 -13.31
N ASN A 111 -6.51 6.84 -12.41
CA ASN A 111 -6.73 6.65 -10.98
C ASN A 111 -8.18 7.02 -10.63
N PRO A 112 -9.04 6.06 -10.24
CA PRO A 112 -10.47 6.34 -9.99
C PRO A 112 -10.69 7.26 -8.77
N LEU A 113 -9.67 7.43 -7.93
CA LEU A 113 -9.74 8.22 -6.72
C LEU A 113 -8.42 8.98 -6.48
N PRO A 114 -8.24 10.10 -7.18
CA PRO A 114 -7.12 11.00 -6.90
C PRO A 114 -7.34 11.69 -5.54
N MET A 115 -6.28 12.21 -4.93
CA MET A 115 -6.29 12.70 -3.54
C MET A 115 -7.30 13.84 -3.31
N GLU A 116 -7.59 14.62 -4.34
CA GLU A 116 -8.57 15.72 -4.32
C GLU A 116 -9.99 15.21 -4.06
N ARG A 117 -10.25 13.92 -4.33
CA ARG A 117 -11.56 13.29 -4.12
C ARG A 117 -11.70 12.58 -2.77
N TYR A 118 -10.67 12.66 -1.91
CA TYR A 118 -10.66 11.93 -0.63
C TYR A 118 -11.74 12.43 0.33
N TYR A 119 -12.06 13.73 0.29
CA TYR A 119 -13.06 14.32 1.17
C TYR A 119 -14.48 13.88 0.85
N GLN A 120 -14.75 13.50 -0.40
CA GLN A 120 -16.05 13.02 -0.84
C GLN A 120 -16.22 11.53 -0.61
N LEU A 121 -15.13 10.80 -0.32
CA LEU A 121 -15.13 9.34 -0.20
C LEU A 121 -16.16 8.77 0.78
N PRO A 122 -16.42 9.36 1.97
CA PRO A 122 -17.47 8.88 2.87
C PRO A 122 -18.84 8.78 2.20
N GLN A 123 -19.11 9.67 1.23
CA GLN A 123 -20.38 9.80 0.51
C GLN A 123 -20.40 9.04 -0.82
N LEU A 124 -19.25 8.55 -1.29
CA LEU A 124 -19.18 7.80 -2.53
C LEU A 124 -19.71 6.37 -2.31
N PRO A 125 -20.49 5.83 -3.26
CA PRO A 125 -20.91 4.44 -3.23
C PRO A 125 -19.69 3.53 -3.48
N ALA A 126 -18.98 3.16 -2.41
CA ALA A 126 -17.68 2.49 -2.49
C ALA A 126 -17.68 1.24 -3.38
N ARG A 127 -18.75 0.42 -3.36
CA ARG A 127 -18.86 -0.76 -4.23
C ARG A 127 -18.84 -0.43 -5.72
N SER A 128 -19.51 0.63 -6.16
CA SER A 128 -19.48 1.04 -7.57
C SER A 128 -18.24 1.86 -7.90
N THR A 129 -17.75 2.69 -6.98
CA THR A 129 -16.53 3.50 -7.18
C THR A 129 -15.29 2.65 -7.43
N PHE A 130 -15.15 1.53 -6.70
CA PHE A 130 -13.94 0.68 -6.77
C PHE A 130 -14.13 -0.60 -7.58
N ARG A 131 -15.28 -0.77 -8.25
CA ARG A 131 -15.55 -1.95 -9.09
C ARG A 131 -14.47 -2.10 -10.16
N GLY A 132 -13.96 -3.32 -10.34
CA GLY A 132 -12.92 -3.62 -11.33
C GLY A 132 -11.51 -3.21 -10.90
N THR A 133 -11.34 -2.72 -9.67
CA THR A 133 -10.02 -2.37 -9.11
C THR A 133 -9.67 -3.25 -7.92
N ALA A 134 -8.38 -3.30 -7.57
CA ALA A 134 -7.92 -4.04 -6.40
C ALA A 134 -8.50 -3.52 -5.06
N LEU A 135 -8.94 -2.26 -5.01
CA LEU A 135 -9.61 -1.66 -3.85
C LEU A 135 -10.96 -2.34 -3.51
N SER A 136 -11.62 -2.95 -4.49
CA SER A 136 -12.92 -3.62 -4.29
C SER A 136 -12.88 -4.72 -3.22
N ARG A 137 -11.71 -5.32 -2.96
CA ARG A 137 -11.53 -6.39 -1.98
C ARG A 137 -11.45 -5.92 -0.52
N LEU A 138 -11.14 -4.64 -0.27
CA LEU A 138 -10.93 -4.14 1.10
C LEU A 138 -12.23 -3.99 1.90
N GLY A 139 -13.32 -3.65 1.21
CA GLY A 139 -14.56 -3.22 1.83
C GLY A 139 -14.51 -1.79 2.39
N TYR A 140 -15.69 -1.20 2.61
CA TYR A 140 -15.86 0.21 2.99
C TYR A 140 -15.09 0.56 4.28
N THR A 141 -15.23 -0.25 5.34
CA THR A 141 -14.60 0.04 6.63
C THR A 141 -13.09 0.18 6.53
N LYS A 142 -12.42 -0.72 5.79
CA LYS A 142 -10.97 -0.66 5.64
C LYS A 142 -10.54 0.56 4.83
N ILE A 143 -11.28 0.91 3.78
CA ILE A 143 -11.03 2.12 2.98
C ILE A 143 -11.14 3.37 3.87
N MET A 144 -12.16 3.47 4.70
CA MET A 144 -12.36 4.60 5.61
C MET A 144 -11.29 4.68 6.70
N VAL A 145 -10.86 3.54 7.25
CA VAL A 145 -9.72 3.48 8.19
C VAL A 145 -8.44 3.98 7.52
N ASN A 146 -8.17 3.52 6.29
CA ASN A 146 -7.00 3.98 5.54
C ASN A 146 -7.09 5.49 5.27
N LEU A 147 -8.27 5.99 4.88
CA LEU A 147 -8.51 7.42 4.65
C LEU A 147 -8.15 8.25 5.89
N CYS A 148 -8.56 7.82 7.09
CA CYS A 148 -8.21 8.52 8.33
C CYS A 148 -6.69 8.71 8.46
N TYR A 149 -5.91 7.66 8.18
CA TYR A 149 -4.44 7.73 8.24
C TYR A 149 -3.83 8.48 7.05
N SER A 150 -4.39 8.37 5.84
CA SER A 150 -3.95 9.16 4.68
C SER A 150 -4.08 10.67 4.94
N LEU A 151 -5.15 11.08 5.64
CA LEU A 151 -5.40 12.48 6.00
C LEU A 151 -4.42 13.04 7.03
N THR A 152 -3.62 12.21 7.72
CA THR A 152 -2.56 12.71 8.61
C THR A 152 -1.53 13.57 7.86
N ALA A 153 -1.31 13.27 6.56
CA ALA A 153 -0.41 14.02 5.69
C ALA A 153 -0.93 15.41 5.28
N ARG A 154 -2.17 15.76 5.65
CA ARG A 154 -2.83 17.02 5.29
C ARG A 154 -3.15 17.84 6.51
N SER A 155 -2.94 19.14 6.47
CA SER A 155 -3.20 20.06 7.60
C SER A 155 -4.20 21.16 7.27
N ASP A 156 -4.96 21.00 6.18
CA ASP A 156 -6.02 21.90 5.78
C ASP A 156 -7.32 21.64 6.58
N SER A 157 -8.13 22.69 6.73
CA SER A 157 -9.38 22.64 7.50
C SER A 157 -10.34 21.51 7.08
N PRO A 158 -10.49 21.16 5.79
CA PRO A 158 -11.35 20.05 5.38
C PRO A 158 -10.89 18.68 5.91
N ALA A 159 -9.58 18.43 5.98
CA ALA A 159 -9.06 17.18 6.52
C ALA A 159 -9.38 17.03 8.01
N LEU A 160 -9.20 18.10 8.79
CA LEU A 160 -9.52 18.11 10.22
C LEU A 160 -11.02 17.95 10.46
N ALA A 161 -11.86 18.67 9.71
CA ALA A 161 -13.31 18.57 9.81
C ALA A 161 -13.79 17.13 9.54
N LEU A 162 -13.29 16.51 8.47
CA LEU A 162 -13.65 15.13 8.14
C LEU A 162 -13.16 14.14 9.21
N LEU A 163 -11.96 14.31 9.75
CA LEU A 163 -11.48 13.45 10.84
C LEU A 163 -12.34 13.58 12.10
N HIS A 164 -12.83 14.78 12.42
CA HIS A 164 -13.77 14.97 13.54
C HIS A 164 -15.13 14.31 13.27
N GLU A 165 -15.66 14.39 12.04
CA GLU A 165 -16.87 13.67 11.65
C GLU A 165 -16.69 12.15 11.79
N LEU A 166 -15.59 11.61 11.26
CA LEU A 166 -15.29 10.18 11.31
C LEU A 166 -15.00 9.68 12.72
N ALA A 167 -14.55 10.54 13.63
CA ALA A 167 -14.36 10.21 15.05
C ALA A 167 -15.67 9.83 15.74
N GLU A 168 -16.82 10.30 15.24
CA GLU A 168 -18.16 10.00 15.76
C GLU A 168 -18.90 8.94 14.92
N HIS A 169 -18.22 8.30 13.97
CA HIS A 169 -18.78 7.27 13.13
C HIS A 169 -19.20 6.01 13.93
N SER A 170 -20.35 5.43 13.61
CA SER A 170 -20.94 4.27 14.32
C SER A 170 -20.05 3.02 14.33
N SER A 171 -19.28 2.79 13.25
CA SER A 171 -18.23 1.77 13.22
C SER A 171 -17.07 2.11 14.17
N ALA A 172 -16.85 1.25 15.16
CA ALA A 172 -15.76 1.37 16.13
C ALA A 172 -14.37 1.42 15.47
N ALA A 173 -14.16 0.71 14.36
CA ALA A 173 -12.88 0.72 13.65
C ALA A 173 -12.60 2.10 13.02
N ILE A 174 -13.60 2.71 12.39
CA ILE A 174 -13.47 4.02 11.74
C ILE A 174 -13.27 5.11 12.80
N SER A 175 -14.12 5.14 13.83
CA SER A 175 -14.00 6.14 14.91
C SER A 175 -12.68 6.02 15.68
N ALA A 176 -12.22 4.81 15.96
CA ALA A 176 -10.91 4.61 16.58
C ALA A 176 -9.76 5.11 15.70
N ALA A 177 -9.80 4.84 14.39
CA ALA A 177 -8.78 5.30 13.45
C ALA A 177 -8.75 6.83 13.31
N ALA A 178 -9.92 7.46 13.22
CA ALA A 178 -10.06 8.91 13.14
C ALA A 178 -9.56 9.62 14.40
N ARG A 179 -9.95 9.12 15.60
CA ARG A 179 -9.43 9.64 16.88
C ARG A 179 -7.94 9.44 17.01
N HIS A 180 -7.41 8.31 16.53
CA HIS A 180 -5.97 8.09 16.47
C HIS A 180 -5.28 9.12 15.58
N ALA A 181 -5.78 9.33 14.36
CA ALA A 181 -5.23 10.32 13.43
C ALA A 181 -5.25 11.75 14.02
N LEU A 182 -6.34 12.17 14.66
CA LEU A 182 -6.43 13.47 15.33
C LEU A 182 -5.36 13.64 16.41
N ARG A 183 -5.14 12.63 17.27
CA ARG A 183 -4.08 12.66 18.29
C ARG A 183 -2.68 12.80 17.68
N LEU A 184 -2.43 12.17 16.53
CA LEU A 184 -1.15 12.28 15.84
C LEU A 184 -0.92 13.68 15.28
N LYS A 185 -1.98 14.37 14.84
CA LYS A 185 -1.90 15.74 14.31
C LYS A 185 -1.77 16.83 15.39
N SER A 186 -2.10 16.50 16.65
CA SER A 186 -1.94 17.42 17.78
C SER A 186 -0.57 17.37 18.45
N ARG A 187 0.32 16.46 18.01
CA ARG A 187 1.72 16.37 18.44
C ARG A 187 2.61 17.16 17.51
#